data_AF-A0A4U3JY59-F1
#
_entry.id   AF-A0A4U3JY59-F1
#
_cell.length_a   1.000
_cell.length_b   1.000
_cell.length_c   1.000
_cell.angle_alpha   90.00
_cell.angle_beta   90.00
_cell.angle_gamma   90.00
#
_symmetry.space_group_name_H-M   'P 1'
#
loop_
_entity.id
_entity.type
_entity.pdbx_description
1 polymer ?
#
loop_
_entity_poly.entity_id
_entity_poly.type
_entity_poly.pdbx_seq_one_letter_code
_entity_poly.pdbx_strand_id
1 'polypeptide(L)'
;MFKKFSQLGRAFMLPIAILPVAGLLLGLGGALTNESAMNAYPILEQPWIHTVLSIMSYAGNAVFTNLALIFAIGIAVGLANGDKGTAGLAGGVSYLVYTATISGFLALFSAKDATLDTGVVGS
;
A
#
# COMPACT_ATOMS: atom_id res chain seq x y z
N MET A 1 -11.68 25.62 13.76
CA MET A 1 -11.14 24.26 13.97
C MET A 1 -11.74 23.25 12.98
N PHE A 2 -13.07 23.16 12.84
CA PHE A 2 -13.74 22.26 11.88
C PHE A 2 -13.19 22.29 10.44
N LYS A 3 -12.90 23.48 9.91
CA LYS A 3 -12.36 23.65 8.54
C LYS A 3 -11.06 22.88 8.27
N LYS A 4 -10.18 22.72 9.27
CA LYS A 4 -8.91 21.99 9.14
C LYS A 4 -9.12 20.47 9.10
N PHE A 5 -10.03 19.95 9.94
CA PHE A 5 -10.42 18.53 9.90
C PHE A 5 -11.12 18.17 8.59
N SER A 6 -11.99 19.04 8.06
CA SER A 6 -12.61 18.82 6.75
C SER A 6 -11.59 18.86 5.60
N GLN A 7 -10.57 19.72 5.69
CA GLN A 7 -9.49 19.77 4.71
C GLN A 7 -8.64 18.49 4.73
N LEU A 8 -8.34 17.97 5.93
CA LEU A 8 -7.65 16.70 6.10
C LEU A 8 -8.46 15.53 5.50
N GLY A 9 -9.77 15.47 5.79
CA GLY A 9 -10.66 14.45 5.19
C GLY A 9 -10.70 14.50 3.66
N ARG A 10 -10.65 15.69 3.07
CA ARG A 10 -10.53 15.85 1.60
C ARG A 10 -9.16 15.40 1.08
N ALA A 11 -8.09 15.62 1.82
CA ALA A 11 -6.75 15.18 1.43
C ALA A 11 -6.65 13.64 1.34
N PHE A 12 -7.34 12.93 2.22
CA PHE A 12 -7.42 11.46 2.18
C PHE A 12 -8.15 10.90 0.97
N MET A 13 -9.00 11.68 0.28
CA MET A 13 -9.72 11.18 -0.89
C MET A 13 -8.79 10.81 -2.04
N LEU A 14 -7.65 11.50 -2.19
CA LEU A 14 -6.73 11.28 -3.30
C LEU A 14 -6.02 9.92 -3.23
N PRO A 15 -5.43 9.50 -2.09
CA PRO A 15 -4.95 8.13 -1.91
C PRO A 15 -6.06 7.07 -1.99
N ILE A 16 -7.22 7.31 -1.37
CA ILE A 16 -8.28 6.29 -1.27
C ILE A 16 -8.85 5.94 -2.65
N ALA A 17 -8.82 6.87 -3.60
CA ALA A 17 -9.29 6.63 -4.97
C ALA A 17 -8.53 5.50 -5.71
N ILE A 18 -7.30 5.15 -5.31
CA ILE A 18 -6.52 4.09 -5.96
C ILE A 18 -6.83 2.69 -5.41
N LEU A 19 -7.37 2.61 -4.19
CA LEU A 19 -7.63 1.34 -3.49
C LEU A 19 -8.65 0.43 -4.20
N PRO A 20 -9.74 0.92 -4.82
CA PRO A 20 -10.70 0.06 -5.51
C PRO A 20 -10.07 -0.70 -6.69
N VAL A 21 -9.26 -0.01 -7.49
CA VAL A 21 -8.62 -0.62 -8.66
C VAL A 21 -7.57 -1.64 -8.21
N ALA A 22 -6.75 -1.28 -7.21
CA ALA A 22 -5.77 -2.19 -6.63
C ALA A 22 -6.44 -3.44 -6.01
N GLY A 23 -7.56 -3.25 -5.32
CA GLY A 23 -8.35 -4.33 -4.73
C GLY A 23 -8.98 -5.25 -5.78
N LEU A 24 -9.47 -4.70 -6.89
CA LEU A 24 -9.98 -5.51 -8.00
C LEU A 24 -8.86 -6.30 -8.68
N LEU A 25 -7.69 -5.70 -8.92
CA LEU A 25 -6.53 -6.37 -9.49
C LEU A 25 -6.04 -7.53 -8.62
N LEU A 26 -5.89 -7.29 -7.31
CA LEU A 26 -5.46 -8.30 -6.35
C LEU A 26 -6.54 -9.38 -6.15
N GLY A 27 -7.80 -8.97 -6.02
CA GLY A 27 -8.92 -9.86 -5.77
C GLY A 27 -9.22 -10.77 -6.94
N LEU A 28 -9.31 -10.23 -8.16
CA LEU A 28 -9.53 -11.04 -9.36
C LEU A 28 -8.29 -11.88 -9.68
N GLY A 29 -7.10 -11.30 -9.61
CA GLY A 29 -5.85 -12.02 -9.85
C GLY A 29 -5.68 -13.20 -8.89
N GLY A 30 -5.89 -13.00 -7.58
CA GLY A 30 -5.73 -14.04 -6.57
C GLY A 30 -6.88 -15.04 -6.49
N ALA A 31 -8.14 -14.62 -6.70
CA ALA A 31 -9.28 -15.52 -6.64
C ALA A 31 -9.34 -16.48 -7.84
N LEU A 32 -8.94 -16.01 -9.03
CA LEU A 32 -8.95 -16.84 -10.24
C LEU A 32 -7.70 -17.73 -10.38
N THR A 33 -6.64 -17.50 -9.59
CA THR A 33 -5.45 -18.38 -9.51
C THR A 33 -5.54 -19.43 -8.39
N ASN A 34 -6.65 -19.49 -7.63
CA ASN A 34 -6.81 -20.45 -6.54
C ASN A 34 -7.13 -21.85 -7.10
N GLU A 35 -6.64 -22.91 -6.45
CA GLU A 35 -6.87 -24.31 -6.85
C GLU A 35 -8.35 -24.63 -7.04
N SER A 36 -9.23 -24.10 -6.18
CA SER A 36 -10.69 -24.26 -6.30
C SER A 36 -11.27 -23.60 -7.55
N ALA A 37 -10.70 -22.48 -8.00
CA ALA A 37 -11.17 -21.76 -9.19
C ALA A 37 -10.64 -22.40 -10.48
N MET A 38 -9.41 -22.92 -10.46
CA MET A 38 -8.83 -23.69 -11.55
C MET A 38 -9.58 -25.01 -11.77
N ASN A 39 -9.95 -25.70 -10.70
CA ASN A 39 -10.78 -26.91 -10.75
C ASN A 39 -12.21 -26.65 -11.28
N ALA A 40 -12.77 -25.47 -11.04
CA ALA A 40 -14.11 -25.10 -11.50
C ALA A 40 -14.12 -24.62 -12.97
N TYR A 41 -13.02 -24.04 -13.45
CA TYR A 41 -12.90 -23.48 -14.80
C TYR A 41 -11.59 -23.94 -15.48
N PRO A 42 -11.61 -25.06 -16.24
CA PRO A 42 -10.42 -25.58 -16.93
C PRO A 42 -9.82 -24.63 -17.98
N ILE A 43 -10.56 -23.61 -18.41
CA ILE A 43 -10.04 -22.55 -19.29
C ILE A 43 -8.94 -21.74 -18.58
N LEU A 44 -9.00 -21.60 -17.25
CA LEU A 44 -8.04 -20.84 -16.46
C LEU A 44 -6.68 -21.55 -16.32
N GLU A 45 -6.61 -22.85 -16.57
CA GLU A 45 -5.36 -23.63 -16.55
C GLU A 45 -4.45 -23.32 -17.75
N GLN A 46 -4.94 -22.55 -18.73
CA GLN A 46 -4.12 -22.14 -19.85
C GLN A 46 -2.93 -21.30 -19.37
N PRO A 47 -1.68 -21.67 -19.73
CA PRO A 47 -0.47 -21.04 -19.18
C PRO A 47 -0.44 -19.53 -19.35
N TRP A 48 -0.99 -19.02 -20.47
CA TRP A 48 -1.04 -17.60 -20.76
C TRP A 48 -2.06 -16.84 -19.89
N ILE A 49 -3.23 -17.43 -19.58
CA ILE A 49 -4.27 -16.81 -18.73
C ILE A 49 -3.78 -16.77 -17.28
N HIS A 50 -3.24 -17.87 -16.78
CA HIS A 50 -2.68 -17.96 -15.44
C HIS A 50 -1.55 -16.93 -15.23
N THR A 51 -0.69 -16.74 -16.24
CA THR A 51 0.38 -15.74 -16.20
C THR A 51 -0.18 -14.31 -16.11
N VAL A 52 -1.18 -13.97 -16.92
CA VAL A 52 -1.80 -12.64 -16.89
C VAL A 52 -2.49 -12.38 -15.54
N LEU A 53 -3.25 -13.34 -15.01
CA LEU A 53 -3.91 -13.23 -13.70
C LEU A 53 -2.90 -13.08 -12.56
N SER A 54 -1.80 -13.82 -12.60
CA SER A 54 -0.71 -13.70 -11.64
C SER A 54 -0.09 -12.30 -11.67
N ILE A 55 0.18 -11.77 -12.88
CA ILE A 55 0.70 -10.40 -13.06
C ILE A 55 -0.30 -9.36 -12.51
N MET A 56 -1.60 -9.54 -12.74
CA MET A 56 -2.64 -8.67 -12.16
C MET A 56 -2.61 -8.70 -10.64
N SER A 57 -2.46 -9.89 -10.03
CA SER A 57 -2.32 -10.04 -8.58
C SER A 57 -1.09 -9.30 -8.05
N TYR A 58 0.08 -9.49 -8.68
CA TYR A 58 1.31 -8.79 -8.31
C TYR A 58 1.18 -7.26 -8.42
N ALA A 59 0.54 -6.77 -9.49
CA ALA A 59 0.29 -5.35 -9.69
C ALA A 59 -0.62 -4.76 -8.60
N GLY A 60 -1.69 -5.47 -8.23
CA GLY A 60 -2.56 -5.08 -7.13
C GLY A 60 -1.82 -5.07 -5.79
N ASN A 61 -1.04 -6.13 -5.51
CA ASN A 61 -0.27 -6.24 -4.28
C ASN A 61 0.76 -5.11 -4.11
N ALA A 62 1.45 -4.71 -5.18
CA ALA A 62 2.45 -3.63 -5.13
C ALA A 62 1.89 -2.32 -4.57
N VAL A 63 0.62 -2.02 -4.84
CA VAL A 63 -0.08 -0.84 -4.30
C VAL A 63 -0.31 -0.98 -2.79
N PHE A 64 -0.77 -2.15 -2.33
CA PHE A 64 -1.01 -2.39 -0.91
C PHE A 64 0.28 -2.45 -0.09
N THR A 65 1.35 -3.06 -0.63
CA THR A 65 2.67 -3.09 0.02
C THR A 65 3.24 -1.68 0.22
N ASN A 66 2.97 -0.75 -0.71
CA ASN A 66 3.47 0.63 -0.65
C ASN A 66 2.40 1.63 -0.19
N LEU A 67 1.31 1.16 0.43
CA LEU A 67 0.16 2.00 0.79
C LEU A 67 0.57 3.15 1.71
N ALA A 68 1.47 2.89 2.67
CA ALA A 68 1.96 3.92 3.59
C ALA A 68 2.69 5.06 2.86
N LEU A 69 3.52 4.73 1.86
CA LEU A 69 4.20 5.73 1.01
C LEU A 69 3.19 6.52 0.16
N ILE A 70 2.23 5.84 -0.46
CA ILE A 70 1.17 6.45 -1.28
C ILE A 70 0.35 7.44 -0.44
N PHE A 71 0.00 7.06 0.80
CA PHE A 71 -0.71 7.93 1.73
C PHE A 71 0.16 9.12 2.17
N ALA A 72 1.44 8.92 2.47
CA ALA A 72 2.34 10.02 2.84
C ALA A 72 2.43 11.08 1.73
N ILE A 73 2.59 10.65 0.47
CA ILE A 73 2.62 11.54 -0.70
C ILE A 73 1.26 12.20 -0.89
N GLY A 74 0.17 11.43 -0.90
CA GLY A 74 -1.15 11.98 -1.23
C GLY A 74 -1.72 12.90 -0.14
N ILE A 75 -1.41 12.68 1.14
CA ILE A 75 -1.77 13.61 2.22
C ILE A 75 -0.96 14.91 2.07
N ALA A 76 0.35 14.82 1.79
CA ALA A 76 1.19 16.00 1.59
C ALA A 76 0.70 16.86 0.42
N VAL A 77 0.35 16.23 -0.71
CA VAL A 77 -0.26 16.90 -1.87
C VAL A 77 -1.65 17.46 -1.56
N GLY A 78 -2.48 16.70 -0.86
CA GLY A 78 -3.87 17.06 -0.57
C GLY A 78 -4.01 18.20 0.45
N LEU A 79 -3.03 18.36 1.35
CA LEU A 79 -3.01 19.42 2.36
C LEU A 79 -2.26 20.69 1.89
N ALA A 80 -1.45 20.59 0.83
CA ALA A 80 -0.68 21.70 0.30
C ALA A 80 -1.58 22.78 -0.32
N ASN A 81 -1.33 24.04 0.08
CA ASN A 81 -2.03 25.21 -0.47
C ASN A 81 -1.37 25.73 -1.77
N GLY A 82 -0.11 25.38 -2.02
CA GLY A 82 0.69 25.75 -3.19
C GLY A 82 1.78 24.70 -3.44
N ASP A 83 2.37 24.70 -4.65
CA ASP A 83 3.46 23.80 -5.07
C ASP A 83 3.27 22.32 -4.70
N LYS A 84 2.13 21.77 -5.15
CA LYS A 84 1.73 20.38 -4.90
C LYS A 84 2.82 19.35 -5.26
N GLY A 85 3.60 19.60 -6.31
CA GLY A 85 4.72 18.72 -6.72
C GLY A 85 5.81 18.65 -5.66
N THR A 86 6.25 19.80 -5.14
CA THR A 86 7.26 19.89 -4.08
C THR A 86 6.74 19.29 -2.78
N ALA A 87 5.47 19.53 -2.43
CA ALA A 87 4.85 18.95 -1.25
C ALA A 87 4.80 17.41 -1.33
N GLY A 88 4.43 16.85 -2.49
CA GLY A 88 4.42 15.40 -2.70
C GLY A 88 5.81 14.78 -2.59
N LEU A 89 6.82 15.41 -3.21
CA LEU A 89 8.21 14.96 -3.12
C LEU A 89 8.71 15.02 -1.67
N ALA A 90 8.46 16.12 -0.97
CA ALA A 90 8.82 16.27 0.44
C ALA A 90 8.13 15.22 1.33
N GLY A 91 6.86 14.91 1.08
CA GLY A 91 6.13 13.86 1.78
C GLY A 91 6.72 12.47 1.56
N GLY A 92 7.07 12.13 0.32
CA GLY A 92 7.72 10.87 -0.02
C GLY A 92 9.10 10.73 0.62
N VAL A 93 9.94 11.78 0.54
CA VAL A 93 11.27 11.79 1.17
C VAL A 93 11.15 11.70 2.70
N SER A 94 10.21 12.42 3.30
CA SER A 94 9.98 12.38 4.75
C SER A 94 9.60 10.97 5.22
N TYR A 95 8.78 10.25 4.46
CA TYR A 95 8.44 8.85 4.75
C TYR A 95 9.67 7.94 4.69
N LEU A 96 10.51 8.08 3.66
CA LEU A 96 11.74 7.27 3.54
C LEU A 96 12.72 7.53 4.69
N VAL A 97 12.93 8.80 5.04
CA VAL A 97 13.78 9.19 6.19
C VAL A 97 13.20 8.65 7.49
N TYR A 98 11.89 8.76 7.68
CA TYR A 98 11.19 8.21 8.84
C TYR A 98 11.41 6.70 8.99
N THR A 99 11.16 5.94 7.93
CA THR A 99 11.37 4.48 7.93
C THR A 99 12.84 4.13 8.19
N ALA A 100 13.79 4.77 7.52
CA ALA A 100 15.22 4.51 7.72
C ALA A 100 15.68 4.84 9.14
N THR A 101 15.16 5.92 9.72
CA THR A 101 15.48 6.31 11.10
C THR A 101 14.98 5.26 12.09
N ILE A 102 13.73 4.79 11.95
CA ILE A 102 13.19 3.73 12.79
C ILE A 102 13.98 2.43 12.63
N SER A 103 14.27 2.02 11.40
CA SER A 103 15.10 0.84 11.14
C SER A 103 16.49 0.95 11.77
N GLY A 104 17.11 2.14 11.72
CA GLY A 104 18.39 2.41 12.38
C GLY A 104 18.31 2.34 13.91
N PHE A 105 17.24 2.89 14.50
CA PHE A 105 16.99 2.76 15.94
C PHE A 105 16.81 1.30 16.36
N LEU A 106 16.05 0.51 15.60
CA LEU A 106 15.91 -0.92 15.88
C LEU A 106 17.25 -1.65 15.78
N ALA A 107 18.04 -1.40 14.74
CA ALA A 107 19.32 -2.08 14.57
C ALA A 107 20.33 -1.78 15.70
N LEU A 108 20.30 -0.57 16.26
CA LEU A 108 21.27 -0.12 17.27
C LEU A 108 20.81 -0.38 18.71
N PHE A 109 19.50 -0.37 18.97
CA PHE A 109 18.96 -0.41 20.32
C PHE A 109 18.04 -1.60 20.60
N SER A 110 17.70 -2.43 19.61
CA SER A 110 16.92 -3.65 19.83
C SER A 110 17.80 -4.79 20.33
N ALA A 111 17.35 -5.53 21.34
CA ALA A 111 18.00 -6.77 21.76
C ALA A 111 17.91 -7.81 20.63
N LYS A 112 18.91 -8.69 20.50
CA LYS A 112 19.03 -9.67 19.39
C LYS A 112 17.81 -10.58 19.20
N ASP A 113 16.99 -10.75 20.24
CA ASP A 113 15.78 -11.58 20.25
C ASP A 113 14.54 -10.80 20.71
N ALA A 114 14.54 -9.48 20.61
CA ALA A 114 13.38 -8.67 20.98
C ALA A 114 12.26 -8.87 19.94
N THR A 115 11.30 -9.73 20.29
CA THR A 115 10.05 -9.87 19.56
C THR A 115 9.18 -8.64 19.80
N LEU A 116 8.84 -7.91 18.74
CA LEU A 116 7.86 -6.83 18.80
C LEU A 116 6.47 -7.46 18.97
N ASP A 117 6.03 -7.63 20.21
CA ASP A 117 4.66 -8.01 20.54
C ASP A 117 3.73 -6.82 20.24
N THR A 118 3.27 -6.76 18.99
CA THR A 118 2.25 -5.80 18.55
C THR A 118 0.83 -6.25 18.92
N GLY A 119 0.69 -7.30 19.74
CA GLY A 119 -0.56 -7.92 20.10
C GLY A 119 -1.26 -8.53 18.90
N VAL A 120 -2.31 -7.87 18.41
CA VAL A 120 -3.23 -8.36 17.37
C VAL A 120 -2.61 -8.51 15.96
N VAL A 121 -1.40 -8.02 15.72
CA VAL A 121 -0.73 -8.12 14.40
C VAL A 121 0.43 -9.13 14.40
N GLY A 122 0.75 -9.71 15.57
CA GLY A 122 1.76 -10.77 15.72
C GLY A 122 3.21 -10.30 15.62
N SER A 123 4.10 -11.16 16.12
CA SER A 123 5.56 -11.11 15.98
C SER A 123 6.03 -11.63 14.62
#